data_AF-A0A831LVB9-F1
#
_entry.id   AF-A0A831LVB9-F1
#
_cell.length_a   1.000
_cell.length_b   1.000
_cell.length_c   1.000
_cell.angle_alpha   90.00
_cell.angle_beta   90.00
_cell.angle_gamma   90.00
#
_symmetry.space_group_name_H-M   'P 1'
#
loop_
_entity.id
_entity.type
_entity.pdbx_description
1 polymer ?
#
loop_
_entity_poly.entity_id
_entity_poly.type
_entity_poly.pdbx_seq_one_letter_code
_entity_poly.pdbx_strand_id
1 'polypeptide(L)'
;VRETGEHLLAGLRGLMERHRIIGDVRGIGLMAAIELVRDRETKEPAREERNAILRRAFEAGLTLLPAGESAIRFSPPLTIRPAEIDTGLRILDRAMEGY
;
A
#
# COMPACT_ATOMS: atom_id res chain seq x y z
N VAL A 1 -13.77 -13.17 2.40
CA VAL A 1 -12.67 -12.83 1.46
C VAL A 1 -13.07 -11.80 0.42
N ARG A 2 -14.20 -11.94 -0.29
CA ARG A 2 -14.64 -10.91 -1.28
C ARG A 2 -14.80 -9.52 -0.64
N GLU A 3 -15.64 -9.41 0.38
CA GLU A 3 -15.89 -8.13 1.08
C GLU A 3 -14.62 -7.54 1.70
N THR A 4 -13.79 -8.35 2.37
CA THR A 4 -12.53 -7.88 2.97
C THR A 4 -11.50 -7.47 1.93
N GLY A 5 -11.47 -8.12 0.76
CA GLY A 5 -10.63 -7.72 -0.36
C GLY A 5 -11.08 -6.42 -1.01
N GLU A 6 -12.40 -6.24 -1.19
CA GLU A 6 -12.98 -4.98 -1.66
C GLU A 6 -12.68 -3.84 -0.69
N HIS A 7 -12.77 -4.09 0.62
CA HIS A 7 -12.42 -3.13 1.67
C HIS A 7 -10.95 -2.70 1.59
N LEU A 8 -10.03 -3.66 1.45
CA LEU A 8 -8.60 -3.36 1.27
C LEU A 8 -8.36 -2.52 0.01
N LEU A 9 -8.92 -2.92 -1.14
CA LEU A 9 -8.74 -2.20 -2.40
C LEU A 9 -9.33 -0.79 -2.35
N ALA A 10 -10.49 -0.61 -1.73
CA ALA A 10 -11.10 0.70 -1.53
C ALA A 10 -10.20 1.60 -0.67
N GLY A 11 -9.66 1.07 0.42
CA GLY A 11 -8.72 1.79 1.29
C GLY A 11 -7.42 2.19 0.58
N LEU A 12 -6.83 1.29 -0.20
CA LEU A 12 -5.63 1.58 -1.00
C LEU A 12 -5.90 2.65 -2.08
N ARG A 13 -7.07 2.63 -2.73
CA ARG A 13 -7.50 3.69 -3.66
C ARG A 13 -7.70 5.03 -2.95
N GLY A 14 -8.29 5.03 -1.76
CA GLY A 14 -8.39 6.24 -0.94
C GLY A 14 -7.02 6.80 -0.55
N LEU A 15 -6.02 5.95 -0.29
CA LEU A 15 -4.63 6.39 -0.10
C LEU A 15 -4.05 6.99 -1.38
N MET A 16 -4.33 6.40 -2.55
CA MET A 16 -3.90 6.94 -3.84
C MET A 16 -4.45 8.35 -4.11
N GLU A 17 -5.64 8.68 -3.61
CA GLU A 17 -6.17 10.05 -3.70
C GLU A 17 -5.40 11.04 -2.83
N ARG A 18 -4.86 10.59 -1.69
CA ARG A 18 -4.12 11.44 -0.73
C ARG A 18 -2.63 11.55 -1.02
N HIS A 19 -2.01 10.50 -1.55
CA HIS A 19 -0.58 10.37 -1.73
C HIS A 19 -0.22 10.31 -3.21
N ARG A 20 0.43 11.36 -3.72
CA ARG A 20 0.77 11.47 -5.15
C ARG A 20 1.71 10.36 -5.61
N ILE A 21 2.57 9.89 -4.72
CA ILE A 21 3.53 8.81 -4.97
C ILE A 21 2.87 7.48 -5.37
N ILE A 22 1.60 7.23 -5.03
CA ILE A 22 0.91 6.03 -5.51
C ILE A 22 0.46 6.26 -6.95
N GLY A 23 1.05 5.54 -7.90
CA GLY A 23 0.72 5.65 -9.33
C GLY A 23 -0.38 4.70 -9.78
N ASP A 24 -0.48 3.54 -9.14
CA ASP A 24 -1.48 2.52 -9.49
C ASP A 24 -1.86 1.67 -8.26
N VAL A 25 -3.09 1.16 -8.26
CA VAL A 25 -3.62 0.23 -7.26
C VAL A 25 -4.28 -0.93 -7.99
N ARG A 26 -3.72 -2.13 -7.82
CA ARG A 26 -4.19 -3.35 -8.49
C ARG A 26 -4.31 -4.51 -7.51
N GLY A 27 -5.20 -5.46 -7.81
CA GLY A 27 -5.36 -6.65 -6.98
C GLY A 27 -6.71 -7.32 -7.14
N ILE A 28 -6.82 -8.52 -6.58
CA ILE A 28 -8.06 -9.31 -6.53
C ILE A 28 -8.14 -9.95 -5.14
N GLY A 29 -9.28 -9.76 -4.46
CA GLY A 29 -9.47 -10.27 -3.10
C GLY A 29 -8.43 -9.69 -2.14
N LEU A 30 -7.78 -10.55 -1.34
CA LEU A 30 -6.76 -10.16 -0.37
C LEU A 30 -5.32 -10.23 -0.92
N MET A 31 -5.16 -10.25 -2.25
CA MET A 31 -3.86 -10.11 -2.91
C MET A 31 -3.89 -8.82 -3.73
N ALA A 32 -3.22 -7.78 -3.20
CA ALA A 32 -3.19 -6.46 -3.81
C ALA A 32 -1.77 -5.89 -3.85
N ALA A 33 -1.58 -4.85 -4.65
CA ALA A 33 -0.35 -4.11 -4.73
C ALA A 33 -0.63 -2.64 -5.07
N ILE A 34 0.24 -1.77 -4.55
CA ILE A 34 0.35 -0.38 -4.99
C ILE A 34 1.69 -0.22 -5.71
N GLU A 35 1.69 0.47 -6.84
CA GLU A 35 2.92 0.86 -7.54
C GLU A 35 3.29 2.28 -7.13
N LEU A 36 4.53 2.48 -6.69
CA LEU A 36 5.02 3.80 -6.28
C LEU A 36 5.83 4.44 -7.39
N VAL A 37 5.44 5.64 -7.81
CA VAL A 37 6.09 6.41 -8.87
C VAL A 37 6.30 7.85 -8.43
N ARG A 38 7.41 8.46 -8.85
CA ARG A 38 7.70 9.88 -8.57
C ARG A 38 6.81 10.82 -9.38
N ASP A 39 6.40 10.35 -10.55
CA ASP A 39 5.50 11.06 -11.45
C ASP A 39 4.53 10.08 -12.11
N ARG A 40 3.24 10.42 -12.13
CA ARG A 40 2.16 9.54 -12.63
C ARG A 40 2.07 9.49 -14.15
N GLU A 41 2.59 10.50 -14.84
CA GLU A 41 2.62 10.55 -16.30
C GLU A 41 3.81 9.77 -16.85
N THR A 42 5.02 10.04 -16.32
CA THR A 42 6.24 9.35 -16.75
C THR A 42 6.36 7.93 -16.19
N LYS A 43 5.68 7.68 -15.07
CA LYS A 43 5.76 6.44 -14.29
C LYS A 43 7.17 6.13 -13.81
N GLU A 44 7.97 7.15 -13.53
CA GLU A 44 9.32 6.98 -12.96
C GLU A 44 9.26 6.20 -11.63
N PRO A 45 9.89 5.03 -11.50
CA PRO A 45 9.81 4.19 -10.30
C PRO A 45 10.35 4.86 -9.03
N ALA A 46 9.56 4.90 -7.97
CA ALA A 46 9.94 5.48 -6.67
C ALA A 46 10.56 4.42 -5.72
N ARG A 47 11.64 3.77 -6.15
CA ARG A 47 12.24 2.63 -5.43
C ARG A 47 12.80 3.00 -4.05
N GLU A 48 13.43 4.16 -3.93
CA GLU A 48 14.08 4.58 -2.69
C GLU A 48 13.03 4.97 -1.64
N GLU A 49 12.02 5.70 -2.08
CA GLU A 49 10.86 6.12 -1.30
C GLU A 49 10.07 4.89 -0.85
N ARG A 50 9.87 3.91 -1.75
CA ARG A 50 9.25 2.63 -1.39
C ARG A 50 10.00 1.95 -0.25
N ASN A 51 11.33 1.90 -0.28
CA ASN A 51 12.12 1.28 0.79
C ASN A 51 12.02 2.06 2.10
N ALA A 52 11.99 3.39 2.03
CA ALA A 52 11.81 4.23 3.20
C ALA A 52 10.41 4.06 3.82
N ILE A 53 9.35 4.01 3.01
CA ILE A 53 7.97 3.73 3.45
C ILE A 53 7.87 2.35 4.10
N LEU A 54 8.47 1.31 3.50
CA LEU A 54 8.51 -0.04 4.09
C LEU A 54 9.19 -0.03 5.46
N ARG A 55 10.31 0.69 5.60
CA ARG A 55 11.01 0.82 6.88
C ARG A 55 10.17 1.54 7.93
N ARG A 56 9.56 2.68 7.59
CA ARG A 56 8.68 3.43 8.48
C ARG A 56 7.48 2.60 8.92
N ALA A 57 6.85 1.87 8.00
CA ALA A 57 5.75 0.97 8.30
C ALA A 57 6.18 -0.14 9.26
N PHE A 58 7.34 -0.75 9.02
CA PHE A 58 7.89 -1.79 9.89
C PHE A 58 8.19 -1.28 11.30
N GLU A 59 8.83 -0.12 11.43
CA GLU A 59 9.09 0.55 12.72
C GLU A 59 7.79 0.90 13.46
N ALA A 60 6.69 1.15 12.73
CA ALA A 60 5.36 1.38 13.27
C ALA A 60 4.53 0.10 13.51
N GLY A 61 5.12 -1.09 13.32
CA GLY A 61 4.48 -2.38 13.61
C GLY A 61 3.70 -3.02 12.45
N LEU A 62 3.87 -2.53 11.21
CA LEU A 62 3.27 -3.09 10.00
C LEU A 62 4.32 -3.69 9.07
N THR A 63 4.31 -5.01 8.93
CA THR A 63 5.19 -5.73 7.99
C THR A 63 4.57 -5.76 6.59
N LEU A 64 5.30 -5.23 5.61
CA LEU A 64 4.89 -5.17 4.20
C LEU A 64 5.96 -5.78 3.31
N LEU A 65 5.56 -6.26 2.13
CA LEU A 65 6.45 -6.95 1.21
C LEU A 65 6.80 -6.05 0.01
N PRO A 66 8.10 -5.88 -0.31
CA PRO A 66 8.52 -5.46 -1.64
C PRO A 66 7.90 -6.32 -2.75
N ALA A 67 7.60 -5.72 -3.89
CA ALA A 67 7.39 -6.44 -5.13
C ALA A 67 7.91 -5.64 -6.32
N GLY A 68 8.54 -6.32 -7.29
CA GLY A 68 9.08 -5.66 -8.48
C GLY A 68 10.06 -4.54 -8.15
N GLU A 69 10.04 -3.50 -8.98
CA GLU A 69 10.96 -2.36 -8.87
C GLU A 69 10.56 -1.42 -7.72
N SER A 70 9.30 -0.97 -7.71
CA SER A 70 8.79 0.06 -6.79
C SER A 70 7.45 -0.28 -6.15
N ALA A 71 6.95 -1.52 -6.25
CA ALA A 71 5.65 -1.88 -5.69
C ALA A 71 5.74 -2.35 -4.23
N ILE A 72 4.62 -2.19 -3.52
CA ILE A 72 4.36 -2.80 -2.22
C ILE A 72 3.20 -3.78 -2.38
N ARG A 73 3.41 -5.04 -1.97
CA ARG A 73 2.42 -6.11 -2.04
C ARG A 73 1.76 -6.33 -0.68
N PHE A 74 0.44 -6.49 -0.72
CA PHE A 74 -0.44 -6.82 0.39
C PHE A 74 -0.96 -8.25 0.19
N SER A 75 -0.73 -9.10 1.19
CA SER A 75 -1.19 -10.48 1.22
C SER A 75 -1.49 -10.91 2.67
N PRO A 76 -2.44 -10.25 3.36
CA PRO A 76 -2.81 -10.61 4.72
C PRO A 76 -3.42 -12.02 4.80
N PRO A 77 -3.51 -12.61 6.01
CA PRO A 77 -4.24 -13.86 6.24
C PRO A 77 -5.68 -13.77 5.75
N LEU A 78 -6.25 -14.89 5.26
CA LEU A 78 -7.64 -14.93 4.77
C LEU A 78 -8.68 -14.67 5.88
N THR A 79 -8.27 -14.80 7.13
CA THR A 79 -9.05 -14.54 8.35
C THR A 79 -8.95 -13.10 8.85
N ILE A 80 -8.25 -12.21 8.12
CA ILE A 80 -8.09 -10.81 8.53
C ILE A 80 -9.44 -10.11 8.67
N ARG A 81 -9.58 -9.32 9.73
CA ARG A 81 -10.78 -8.55 10.04
C ARG A 81 -10.71 -7.16 9.40
N PRO A 82 -11.85 -6.54 9.03
CA PRO A 82 -11.87 -5.18 8.49
C PRO A 82 -11.10 -4.15 9.35
N ALA A 83 -11.26 -4.21 10.68
CA ALA A 83 -10.55 -3.30 11.59
C ALA A 83 -9.01 -3.46 11.57
N GLU A 84 -8.51 -4.65 11.24
CA GLU A 84 -7.06 -4.89 11.09
C GLU A 84 -6.55 -4.30 9.77
N ILE A 85 -7.36 -4.38 8.70
CA ILE A 85 -7.10 -3.68 7.44
C ILE A 85 -7.05 -2.17 7.69
N ASP A 86 -8.03 -1.61 8.40
CA ASP A 86 -8.08 -0.18 8.74
C ASP A 86 -6.84 0.27 9.52
N THR A 87 -6.41 -0.56 10.47
CA THR A 87 -5.20 -0.33 11.25
C THR A 87 -3.96 -0.30 10.36
N GLY A 88 -3.83 -1.28 9.45
CA GLY A 88 -2.71 -1.33 8.50
C GLY A 88 -2.72 -0.14 7.53
N LEU A 89 -3.88 0.22 6.99
CA LEU A 89 -4.04 1.39 6.11
C LEU A 89 -3.66 2.68 6.82
N ARG A 90 -4.06 2.86 8.09
CA ARG A 90 -3.68 4.04 8.89
C ARG A 90 -2.18 4.12 9.17
N ILE A 91 -1.52 2.98 9.41
CA ILE A 91 -0.06 2.95 9.58
C ILE A 91 0.64 3.30 8.26
N LEU A 92 0.14 2.75 7.14
CA LEU A 92 0.66 3.02 5.81
C LEU A 92 0.50 4.50 5.42
N ASP A 93 -0.66 5.10 5.70
CA ASP A 93 -0.96 6.53 5.49
C ASP A 93 0.12 7.42 6.12
N ARG A 94 0.41 7.17 7.41
CA ARG A 94 1.44 7.89 8.16
C ARG A 94 2.84 7.63 7.61
N ALA A 95 3.14 6.40 7.20
CA ALA A 95 4.45 6.07 6.64
C ALA A 95 4.73 6.80 5.32
N MET A 96 3.69 7.15 4.57
CA MET A 96 3.75 7.87 3.30
C MET A 96 3.81 9.40 3.47
N GLU A 97 3.55 9.95 4.64
CA GLU A 97 3.62 11.39 4.87
C GLU A 97 5.01 11.94 4.47
N GLY A 98 4.99 12.97 3.60
CA GLY A 98 6.20 13.62 3.06
C GLY A 98 6.69 13.07 1.71
N TYR A 99 5.94 12.17 1.08
CA TYR A 99 6.18 11.68 -0.29
C TYR A 99 5.06 12.06 -1.28
#